data_AF-A0A4Q4L998-F1
#
_entry.id   AF-A0A4Q4L998-F1
#
_cell.length_a   1.000
_cell.length_b   1.000
_cell.length_c   1.000
_cell.angle_alpha   90.00
_cell.angle_beta   90.00
_cell.angle_gamma   90.00
#
_symmetry.space_group_name_H-M   'P 1'
#
loop_
_entity.id
_entity.type
_entity.pdbx_description
1 polymer ?
#
loop_
_entity_poly.entity_id
_entity_poly.type
_entity_poly.pdbx_seq_one_letter_code
_entity_poly.pdbx_strand_id
1 'polypeptide(L)'
;MSGKPAARVSDPTACPLPGHGTNPIAAGSGDVFFDGLAAARQGDASACGGALVGDLATTVLINGKPAATVGSVGSHGNKVTAGSGTVIIGNSHTPAPFSGLAAIALVAALDYRLCLKSGGNSVLTPLEIPDFDELKSGTSKNRELVDFVVENRMDAADSVKLEVLDGEKLVYAEANTAPFLPPGKHPWQWDGYDTAGILDTKVLKSPNLKVRLTATGAGKQHVTEVKLDCSAGEVKWVDTRIDRNAKTVEVTLRPSFSDGGSSGSTPGLVPTPFSTLLGWAKEGIELYWSRNGSRGGGIAEGITTSKGLYKVTVKTEINVEPKAGNFPLIDSLSADFGRSTSLAIARKVYHNAGYAFDQLVKRQGLTAANAANFAREEFKETSAHEFGHLILNEYGGGLIPSYSWTHKETSTLMQNPKANHPTPGTGEVDVMHYFSSYTQSASSLQMRMAASEQDVKSLLWLARIEFDD
;
A
#
# COMPACT_ATOMS: atom_id res chain seq x y z
N MET A 1 45.57 51.63 39.92
CA MET A 1 45.50 51.73 38.46
C MET A 1 46.39 52.89 38.02
N SER A 2 47.48 52.61 37.32
CA SER A 2 48.44 53.62 36.84
C SER A 2 48.16 53.89 35.37
N GLY A 3 47.19 54.76 35.09
CA GLY A 3 46.97 55.26 33.74
C GLY A 3 47.59 56.64 33.57
N LYS A 4 47.91 57.01 32.33
CA LYS A 4 48.44 58.33 31.97
C LYS A 4 47.43 59.08 31.11
N PRO A 5 47.39 60.43 31.17
CA PRO A 5 46.56 61.22 30.28
C PRO A 5 46.82 60.89 28.80
N ALA A 6 45.77 60.70 28.02
CA ALA A 6 45.86 60.43 26.59
C ALA A 6 46.38 61.65 25.82
N ALA A 7 47.33 61.46 24.91
CA ALA A 7 47.87 62.54 24.08
C ALA A 7 46.99 62.77 22.84
N ARG A 8 46.91 64.01 22.38
CA ARG A 8 46.05 64.44 21.26
C ARG A 8 46.78 65.48 20.42
N VAL A 9 46.26 65.75 19.22
CA VAL A 9 46.68 66.90 18.41
C VAL A 9 46.60 68.16 19.25
N SER A 10 47.58 69.06 19.08
CA SER A 10 47.83 70.29 19.86
C SER A 10 48.47 70.12 21.23
N ASP A 11 48.49 68.91 21.82
CA ASP A 11 49.16 68.72 23.11
C ASP A 11 50.69 68.92 22.94
N PRO A 12 51.37 69.59 23.90
CA PRO A 12 52.77 69.98 23.78
C PRO A 12 53.73 68.80 23.86
N THR A 13 54.79 68.86 23.05
CA THR A 13 55.97 68.01 23.15
C THR A 13 57.22 68.85 23.39
N ALA A 14 58.13 68.39 24.25
CA ALA A 14 59.40 69.05 24.53
C ALA A 14 60.52 68.36 23.76
N CYS A 15 61.02 69.00 22.70
CA CYS A 15 62.05 68.44 21.82
C CYS A 15 63.46 68.88 22.24
N PRO A 16 64.42 67.94 22.46
CA PRO A 16 65.77 68.27 22.90
C PRO A 16 66.70 68.77 21.79
N LEU A 17 66.31 68.63 20.51
CA LEU A 17 67.12 69.13 19.38
C LEU A 17 67.21 70.67 19.40
N PRO A 18 68.41 71.26 19.22
CA PRO A 18 68.59 72.71 19.18
C PRO A 18 67.66 73.38 18.17
N GLY A 19 66.95 74.42 18.60
CA GLY A 19 66.01 75.18 17.76
C GLY A 19 64.58 74.62 17.65
N HIS A 20 64.30 73.41 18.16
CA HIS A 20 62.95 72.81 18.05
C HIS A 20 62.01 73.18 19.22
N GLY A 21 62.54 73.31 20.44
CA GLY A 21 61.79 73.76 21.62
C GLY A 21 60.52 72.95 21.94
N THR A 22 59.55 73.62 22.58
CA THR A 22 58.21 73.06 22.82
C THR A 22 57.32 73.28 21.61
N ASN A 23 56.77 72.20 21.06
CA ASN A 23 55.93 72.25 19.87
C ASN A 23 54.80 71.21 19.95
N PRO A 24 53.63 71.46 19.36
CA PRO A 24 52.46 70.60 19.50
C PRO A 24 52.59 69.29 18.71
N ILE A 25 51.83 68.27 19.11
CA ILE A 25 51.52 67.14 18.24
C ILE A 25 50.68 67.66 17.05
N ALA A 26 51.12 67.38 15.82
CA ALA A 26 50.57 67.95 14.60
C ALA A 26 49.63 67.00 13.83
N ALA A 27 49.73 65.70 14.07
CA ALA A 27 48.88 64.67 13.45
C ALA A 27 48.24 63.77 14.50
N GLY A 28 47.12 63.13 14.14
CA GLY A 28 46.36 62.25 15.03
C GLY A 28 45.48 61.29 14.25
N SER A 29 44.58 60.62 14.96
CA SER A 29 43.50 59.82 14.37
C SER A 29 42.53 60.68 13.53
N GLY A 30 41.99 60.09 12.46
CA GLY A 30 40.97 60.73 11.62
C GLY A 30 39.54 60.57 12.15
N ASP A 31 39.32 59.67 13.11
CA ASP A 31 37.99 59.23 13.54
C ASP A 31 37.87 59.00 15.07
N VAL A 32 38.95 59.06 15.84
CA VAL A 32 38.95 58.98 17.30
C VAL A 32 39.41 60.28 17.93
N PHE A 33 38.55 60.87 18.76
CA PHE A 33 38.75 62.17 19.39
C PHE A 33 38.64 62.08 20.91
N PHE A 34 39.55 62.71 21.64
CA PHE A 34 39.52 62.86 23.10
C PHE A 34 39.36 64.33 23.45
N ASP A 35 38.34 64.66 24.24
CA ASP A 35 37.88 66.05 24.48
C ASP A 35 37.81 66.91 23.20
N GLY A 36 37.34 66.33 22.10
CA GLY A 36 37.16 67.04 20.82
C GLY A 36 38.42 67.22 19.96
N LEU A 37 39.59 66.74 20.39
CA LEU A 37 40.83 66.77 19.61
C LEU A 37 41.23 65.36 19.16
N ALA A 38 41.79 65.23 17.95
CA ALA A 38 42.20 63.96 17.39
C ALA A 38 43.22 63.26 18.29
N ALA A 39 42.98 61.98 18.64
CA ALA A 39 43.85 61.21 19.50
C ALA A 39 45.20 60.92 18.82
N ALA A 40 46.31 61.12 19.54
CA ALA A 40 47.66 60.87 19.05
C ALA A 40 48.07 59.41 19.28
N ARG A 41 48.81 58.84 18.34
CA ARG A 41 49.15 57.41 18.28
C ARG A 41 50.54 57.22 17.72
N GLN A 42 51.00 55.97 17.69
CA GLN A 42 52.26 55.61 17.05
C GLN A 42 52.35 56.15 15.61
N GLY A 43 53.47 56.80 15.31
CA GLY A 43 53.78 57.37 14.01
C GLY A 43 53.20 58.75 13.75
N ASP A 44 52.33 59.27 14.62
CA ASP A 44 51.80 60.62 14.46
C ASP A 44 52.92 61.66 14.74
N ALA A 45 53.08 62.64 13.85
CA ALA A 45 54.17 63.61 13.90
C ALA A 45 53.88 64.78 14.85
N SER A 46 54.92 65.24 15.55
CA SER A 46 54.93 66.57 16.18
C SER A 46 55.33 67.65 15.18
N ALA A 47 55.04 68.91 15.47
CA ALA A 47 55.32 70.02 14.55
C ALA A 47 56.82 70.18 14.24
N CYS A 48 57.72 69.67 15.09
CA CYS A 48 59.15 69.58 14.78
C CYS A 48 59.55 68.43 13.83
N GLY A 49 58.58 67.68 13.29
CA GLY A 49 58.78 66.55 12.38
C GLY A 49 59.05 65.20 13.06
N GLY A 50 59.26 65.17 14.39
CA GLY A 50 59.48 63.93 15.14
C GLY A 50 58.21 63.10 15.30
N ALA A 51 58.20 61.85 14.82
CA ALA A 51 57.06 60.94 14.92
C ALA A 51 57.05 60.20 16.26
N LEU A 52 55.88 60.03 16.89
CA LEU A 52 55.74 59.32 18.17
C LEU A 52 56.08 57.83 18.02
N VAL A 53 57.11 57.35 18.71
CA VAL A 53 57.64 55.99 18.50
C VAL A 53 57.93 55.22 19.80
N GLY A 54 58.09 55.90 20.92
CA GLY A 54 58.48 55.31 22.21
C GLY A 54 57.52 55.66 23.35
N ASP A 55 57.57 54.86 24.43
CA ASP A 55 56.73 55.02 25.64
C ASP A 55 55.22 55.17 25.34
N LEU A 56 54.75 54.41 24.34
CA LEU A 56 53.35 54.34 23.91
C LEU A 56 52.57 53.31 24.74
N ALA A 57 51.23 53.35 24.66
CA ALA A 57 50.38 52.39 25.37
C ALA A 57 50.53 50.96 24.81
N THR A 58 50.56 49.96 25.69
CA THR A 58 50.74 48.55 25.30
C THR A 58 49.43 47.78 25.20
N THR A 59 48.35 48.28 25.81
CA THR A 59 47.05 47.59 25.87
C THR A 59 45.92 48.34 25.15
N VAL A 60 46.14 49.61 24.78
CA VAL A 60 45.13 50.42 24.08
C VAL A 60 45.65 50.80 22.71
N LEU A 61 44.94 50.32 21.68
CA LEU A 61 45.21 50.63 20.28
C LEU A 61 44.11 51.56 19.75
N ILE A 62 44.49 52.60 19.03
CA ILE A 62 43.57 53.51 18.34
C ILE A 62 43.84 53.37 16.84
N ASN A 63 42.81 52.97 16.08
CA ASN A 63 42.92 52.49 14.69
C ASN A 63 44.10 51.51 14.48
N GLY A 64 44.21 50.52 15.38
CA GLY A 64 45.24 49.48 15.31
C GLY A 64 46.65 49.92 15.70
N LYS A 65 46.88 51.18 16.08
CA LYS A 65 48.19 51.70 16.51
C LYS A 65 48.21 51.99 18.02
N PRO A 66 49.32 51.71 18.73
CA PRO A 66 49.51 52.11 20.13
C PRO A 66 49.13 53.57 20.39
N ALA A 67 48.26 53.81 21.36
CA ALA A 67 47.87 55.17 21.74
C ALA A 67 49.05 55.90 22.41
N ALA A 68 49.21 57.18 22.11
CA ALA A 68 50.17 58.02 22.82
C ALA A 68 49.57 58.57 24.11
N THR A 69 50.40 58.74 25.12
CA THR A 69 50.03 59.30 26.42
C THR A 69 51.06 60.32 26.87
N VAL A 70 50.79 61.05 27.94
CA VAL A 70 51.81 61.90 28.58
C VAL A 70 53.03 61.05 28.91
N GLY A 71 54.19 61.52 28.45
CA GLY A 71 55.46 60.83 28.55
C GLY A 71 55.84 59.95 27.36
N SER A 72 54.95 59.73 26.39
CA SER A 72 55.34 59.15 25.10
C SER A 72 56.41 60.00 24.42
N VAL A 73 57.27 59.37 23.62
CA VAL A 73 58.49 59.98 23.06
C VAL A 73 58.50 59.85 21.55
N GLY A 74 58.77 60.97 20.86
CA GLY A 74 58.97 60.99 19.42
C GLY A 74 60.40 60.67 18.99
N SER A 75 60.61 60.47 17.69
CA SER A 75 61.89 60.05 17.09
C SER A 75 63.03 61.06 17.29
N HIS A 76 62.72 62.33 17.58
CA HIS A 76 63.70 63.35 17.97
C HIS A 76 64.00 63.35 19.48
N GLY A 77 63.44 62.40 20.25
CA GLY A 77 63.43 62.43 21.71
C GLY A 77 62.39 63.40 22.28
N ASN A 78 61.47 63.92 21.47
CA ASN A 78 60.48 64.89 21.90
C ASN A 78 59.42 64.24 22.78
N LYS A 79 59.40 64.59 24.06
CA LYS A 79 58.51 63.97 25.05
C LYS A 79 57.18 64.71 25.13
N VAL A 80 56.07 64.00 25.07
CA VAL A 80 54.73 64.56 25.29
C VAL A 80 54.59 65.00 26.75
N THR A 81 54.30 66.28 27.00
CA THR A 81 54.30 66.86 28.36
C THR A 81 52.92 67.15 28.93
N ALA A 82 51.88 67.20 28.11
CA ALA A 82 50.49 67.29 28.56
C ALA A 82 49.56 66.44 27.68
N GLY A 83 48.33 66.23 28.14
CA GLY A 83 47.34 65.36 27.50
C GLY A 83 45.92 65.72 27.95
N SER A 84 44.96 64.88 27.59
CA SER A 84 43.55 64.97 27.97
C SER A 84 43.35 65.07 29.49
N GLY A 85 42.42 65.95 29.91
CA GLY A 85 42.05 66.07 31.32
C GLY A 85 41.07 65.00 31.80
N THR A 86 40.42 64.28 30.89
CA THR A 86 39.34 63.34 31.21
C THR A 86 39.63 61.90 30.76
N VAL A 87 40.47 61.71 29.75
CA VAL A 87 40.79 60.40 29.18
C VAL A 87 42.14 59.92 29.70
N ILE A 88 42.08 58.87 30.53
CA ILE A 88 43.25 58.23 31.14
C ILE A 88 43.43 56.83 30.54
N ILE A 89 44.58 56.58 29.91
CA ILE A 89 44.93 55.31 29.26
C ILE A 89 45.89 54.52 30.15
N GLY A 90 45.50 53.28 30.49
CA GLY A 90 46.32 52.33 31.25
C GLY A 90 47.03 51.31 30.36
N ASN A 91 48.01 50.60 30.94
CA ASN A 91 48.83 49.56 30.30
C ASN A 91 48.62 48.15 30.90
N SER A 92 47.52 47.94 31.63
CA SER A 92 47.19 46.69 32.30
C SER A 92 45.74 46.31 32.01
N HIS A 93 45.49 45.09 31.56
CA HIS A 93 44.15 44.52 31.46
C HIS A 93 44.13 43.13 32.11
N THR A 94 43.02 42.78 32.77
CA THR A 94 42.74 41.44 33.27
C THR A 94 41.43 40.99 32.61
N PRO A 95 41.45 40.05 31.66
CA PRO A 95 40.22 39.57 31.03
C PRO A 95 39.33 38.91 32.08
N ALA A 96 38.02 39.18 32.03
CA ALA A 96 37.07 38.38 32.78
C ALA A 96 37.01 36.95 32.18
N PRO A 97 36.86 35.90 32.99
CA PRO A 97 36.62 34.56 32.47
C PRO A 97 35.32 34.54 31.67
N PHE A 98 35.39 34.13 30.41
CA PHE A 98 34.24 33.95 29.53
C PHE A 98 33.96 32.46 29.38
N SER A 99 32.71 32.07 29.63
CA SER A 99 32.18 30.76 29.26
C SER A 99 31.28 30.97 28.04
N GLY A 100 31.57 30.28 26.94
CA GLY A 100 30.80 30.41 25.70
C GLY A 100 29.32 30.12 25.88
N LEU A 101 28.48 30.74 25.06
CA LEU A 101 27.07 30.34 24.95
C LEU A 101 27.00 28.86 24.54
N ALA A 102 26.28 28.05 25.31
CA ALA A 102 25.99 26.67 24.92
C ALA A 102 25.19 26.68 23.60
N ALA A 103 25.58 25.84 22.65
CA ALA A 103 24.81 25.65 21.43
C ALA A 103 23.38 25.21 21.79
N ILE A 104 22.37 25.94 21.31
CA ILE A 104 20.98 25.47 21.34
C ILE A 104 20.93 24.26 20.42
N ALA A 105 20.73 23.06 20.98
CA ALA A 105 20.44 21.88 20.19
C ALA A 105 19.13 22.13 19.43
N LEU A 106 19.21 22.16 18.09
CA LEU A 106 18.02 22.07 17.25
C LEU A 106 17.39 20.72 17.59
N VAL A 107 16.24 20.73 18.26
CA VAL A 107 15.52 19.49 18.54
C VAL A 107 14.97 19.01 17.20
N ALA A 108 15.47 17.88 16.69
CA ALA A 108 14.98 17.27 15.46
C ALA A 108 13.44 17.18 15.53
N ALA A 109 12.77 17.88 14.62
CA ALA A 109 11.33 17.76 14.47
C ALA A 109 11.05 16.52 13.62
N LEU A 110 10.07 15.72 14.04
CA LEU A 110 9.60 14.57 13.28
C LEU A 110 8.30 14.96 12.61
N ASP A 111 8.20 14.75 11.30
CA ASP A 111 6.98 14.96 10.56
C ASP A 111 6.91 13.99 9.38
N TYR A 112 6.12 12.94 9.56
CA TYR A 112 5.88 11.93 8.54
C TYR A 112 4.45 12.02 8.03
N ARG A 113 4.30 11.74 6.73
CA ARG A 113 3.01 11.46 6.08
C ARG A 113 3.07 10.10 5.40
N LEU A 114 1.91 9.48 5.30
CA LEU A 114 1.71 8.24 4.58
C LEU A 114 0.42 8.39 3.78
N CYS A 115 0.41 7.93 2.53
CA CYS A 115 -0.81 7.81 1.73
C CYS A 115 -0.61 6.81 0.58
N LEU A 116 -1.70 6.45 -0.10
CA LEU A 116 -1.65 5.77 -1.39
C LEU A 116 -0.93 6.66 -2.41
N LYS A 117 -0.19 6.01 -3.30
CA LYS A 117 0.54 6.70 -4.34
C LYS A 117 -0.43 7.15 -5.43
N SER A 118 -0.59 8.45 -5.60
CA SER A 118 -1.32 9.01 -6.74
C SER A 118 -0.79 8.47 -8.07
N GLY A 119 -1.69 7.88 -8.88
CA GLY A 119 -1.34 7.23 -10.15
C GLY A 119 -0.58 5.90 -10.01
N GLY A 120 -0.42 5.40 -8.78
CA GLY A 120 0.07 4.05 -8.48
C GLY A 120 -1.04 3.01 -8.58
N ASN A 121 -0.69 1.76 -8.35
CA ASN A 121 -1.64 0.65 -8.27
C ASN A 121 -2.39 0.68 -6.92
N SER A 122 -3.69 0.90 -6.95
CA SER A 122 -4.58 0.79 -5.79
C SER A 122 -5.44 -0.48 -5.80
N VAL A 123 -5.30 -1.34 -6.82
CA VAL A 123 -6.08 -2.58 -6.95
C VAL A 123 -5.20 -3.79 -6.78
N LEU A 124 -5.44 -4.58 -5.73
CA LEU A 124 -4.80 -5.86 -5.51
C LEU A 124 -5.58 -6.95 -6.27
N THR A 125 -4.88 -7.65 -7.17
CA THR A 125 -5.41 -8.81 -7.88
C THR A 125 -4.74 -10.09 -7.40
N PRO A 126 -5.46 -10.97 -6.68
CA PRO A 126 -4.86 -12.20 -6.14
C PRO A 126 -4.18 -13.03 -7.24
N LEU A 127 -2.95 -13.48 -6.98
CA LEU A 127 -2.13 -14.27 -7.91
C LEU A 127 -1.91 -13.65 -9.30
N GLU A 128 -2.13 -12.34 -9.45
CA GLU A 128 -1.95 -11.59 -10.70
C GLU A 128 -2.74 -12.18 -11.87
N ILE A 129 -3.90 -12.80 -11.59
CA ILE A 129 -4.75 -13.40 -12.61
C ILE A 129 -5.06 -12.36 -13.70
N PRO A 130 -4.90 -12.69 -15.00
CA PRO A 130 -5.25 -11.78 -16.08
C PRO A 130 -6.75 -11.44 -16.06
N ASP A 131 -7.08 -10.22 -16.46
CA ASP A 131 -8.47 -9.90 -16.79
C ASP A 131 -8.90 -10.60 -18.10
N PHE A 132 -10.19 -10.51 -18.44
CA PHE A 132 -10.72 -11.19 -19.62
C PHE A 132 -10.11 -10.70 -20.94
N ASP A 133 -9.86 -9.39 -21.06
CA ASP A 133 -9.31 -8.79 -22.28
C ASP A 133 -7.83 -9.15 -22.48
N GLU A 134 -7.11 -9.41 -21.39
CA GLU A 134 -5.71 -9.85 -21.35
C GLU A 134 -5.51 -11.33 -21.70
N LEU A 135 -6.57 -12.16 -21.72
CA LEU A 135 -6.43 -13.60 -22.03
C LEU A 135 -5.84 -13.85 -23.41
N LYS A 136 -6.10 -12.96 -24.38
CA LYS A 136 -5.59 -13.09 -25.75
C LYS A 136 -4.10 -12.74 -25.86
N SER A 137 -3.61 -11.81 -25.03
CA SER A 137 -2.20 -11.40 -25.06
C SER A 137 -1.30 -12.37 -24.28
N GLY A 138 -1.86 -13.14 -23.34
CA GLY A 138 -1.10 -14.04 -22.47
C GLY A 138 -0.20 -13.29 -21.47
N THR A 139 -0.41 -11.99 -21.31
CA THR A 139 0.32 -11.12 -20.38
C THR A 139 -0.67 -10.33 -19.54
N SER A 140 -0.44 -10.28 -18.24
CA SER A 140 -1.29 -9.60 -17.25
C SER A 140 -0.63 -8.31 -16.80
N LYS A 141 -1.39 -7.21 -16.73
CA LYS A 141 -0.97 -5.98 -16.04
C LYS A 141 -1.42 -5.95 -14.59
N ASN A 142 -2.24 -6.92 -14.18
CA ASN A 142 -2.71 -7.05 -12.82
C ASN A 142 -1.55 -7.37 -11.87
N ARG A 143 -1.60 -6.80 -10.67
CA ARG A 143 -0.54 -6.87 -9.66
C ARG A 143 -1.15 -7.15 -8.29
N GLU A 144 -0.40 -7.84 -7.43
CA GLU A 144 -0.73 -7.95 -6.00
C GLU A 144 -0.25 -6.72 -5.20
N LEU A 145 0.78 -6.03 -5.71
CA LEU A 145 1.42 -4.90 -5.03
C LEU A 145 0.57 -3.63 -5.09
N VAL A 146 0.17 -3.12 -3.94
CA VAL A 146 -0.46 -1.81 -3.75
C VAL A 146 0.62 -0.77 -3.48
N ASP A 147 0.54 0.37 -4.17
CA ASP A 147 1.55 1.43 -4.14
C ASP A 147 1.21 2.51 -3.10
N PHE A 148 2.14 2.76 -2.18
CA PHE A 148 2.07 3.82 -1.16
C PHE A 148 3.26 4.78 -1.28
N VAL A 149 3.16 5.92 -0.60
CA VAL A 149 4.25 6.87 -0.40
C VAL A 149 4.40 7.21 1.07
N VAL A 150 5.59 6.99 1.60
CA VAL A 150 6.03 7.51 2.90
C VAL A 150 6.81 8.81 2.65
N GLU A 151 6.39 9.92 3.24
CA GLU A 151 7.06 11.21 3.12
C GLU A 151 7.61 11.64 4.48
N ASN A 152 8.94 11.72 4.62
CA ASN A 152 9.59 12.41 5.72
C ASN A 152 9.80 13.88 5.33
N ARG A 153 9.17 14.81 6.06
CA ARG A 153 9.18 16.25 5.75
C ARG A 153 10.22 17.04 6.54
N MET A 154 10.92 16.38 7.46
CA MET A 154 11.91 16.99 8.35
C MET A 154 13.19 16.16 8.35
N ASP A 155 14.02 16.29 9.39
CA ASP A 155 15.28 15.59 9.53
C ASP A 155 15.11 14.06 9.63
N ALA A 156 16.22 13.35 9.46
CA ALA A 156 16.20 11.90 9.57
C ALA A 156 15.81 11.45 10.98
N ALA A 157 14.89 10.49 11.06
CA ALA A 157 14.58 9.82 12.32
C ALA A 157 15.70 8.85 12.71
N ASP A 158 15.81 8.52 14.00
CA ASP A 158 16.72 7.47 14.48
C ASP A 158 16.21 6.08 14.05
N SER A 159 14.88 5.91 14.02
CA SER A 159 14.22 4.69 13.55
C SER A 159 12.81 4.95 13.06
N VAL A 160 12.33 4.09 12.15
CA VAL A 160 10.96 4.06 11.66
C VAL A 160 10.44 2.62 11.79
N LYS A 161 9.19 2.48 12.24
CA LYS A 161 8.42 1.24 12.21
C LYS A 161 7.20 1.45 11.31
N LEU A 162 6.91 0.50 10.43
CA LEU A 162 5.77 0.56 9.52
C LEU A 162 4.99 -0.75 9.61
N GLU A 163 3.71 -0.65 9.97
CA GLU A 163 2.86 -1.81 10.28
C GLU A 163 1.51 -1.68 9.59
N VAL A 164 0.95 -2.80 9.14
CA VAL A 164 -0.47 -2.92 8.81
C VAL A 164 -1.17 -3.63 9.95
N LEU A 165 -2.27 -3.06 10.41
CA LEU A 165 -3.03 -3.49 11.58
C LEU A 165 -4.51 -3.65 11.21
N ASP A 166 -5.16 -4.67 11.75
CA ASP A 166 -6.62 -4.78 11.81
C ASP A 166 -7.06 -4.55 13.26
N GLY A 167 -7.48 -3.32 13.56
CA GLY A 167 -7.61 -2.84 14.93
C GLY A 167 -6.24 -2.80 15.63
N GLU A 168 -6.03 -3.69 16.61
CA GLU A 168 -4.75 -3.87 17.31
C GLU A 168 -4.00 -5.13 16.88
N LYS A 169 -4.60 -5.96 16.01
CA LYS A 169 -3.95 -7.18 15.51
C LYS A 169 -2.95 -6.81 14.42
N LEU A 170 -1.69 -7.20 14.60
CA LEU A 170 -0.67 -7.10 13.56
C LEU A 170 -1.02 -8.01 12.37
N VAL A 171 -1.12 -7.41 11.18
CA VAL A 171 -1.26 -8.11 9.90
C VAL A 171 0.11 -8.21 9.25
N TYR A 172 0.79 -7.08 9.09
CA TYR A 172 2.09 -7.02 8.41
C TYR A 172 3.02 -6.03 9.12
N ALA A 173 4.32 -6.32 9.11
CA ALA A 173 5.36 -5.40 9.55
C ALA A 173 6.45 -5.34 8.49
N GLU A 174 6.79 -4.13 8.03
CA GLU A 174 7.87 -3.94 7.07
C GLU A 174 9.21 -4.24 7.75
N ALA A 175 9.97 -5.16 7.16
CA ALA A 175 11.25 -5.58 7.70
C ALA A 175 12.35 -4.54 7.42
N ASN A 176 12.28 -3.85 6.27
CA ASN A 176 13.29 -2.88 5.87
C ASN A 176 12.74 -1.44 5.84
N THR A 177 12.85 -0.74 6.96
CA THR A 177 12.40 0.65 7.09
C THR A 177 13.50 1.69 6.93
N ALA A 178 14.75 1.26 6.71
CA ALA A 178 15.89 2.15 6.48
C ALA A 178 15.66 3.16 5.32
N PRO A 179 14.98 2.80 4.21
CA PRO A 179 14.67 3.74 3.14
C PRO A 179 13.81 4.93 3.57
N PHE A 180 13.03 4.81 4.65
CA PHE A 180 12.11 5.84 5.10
C PHE A 180 12.76 6.88 6.03
N LEU A 181 13.99 6.63 6.49
CA LEU A 181 14.68 7.53 7.42
C LEU A 181 15.03 8.89 6.80
N PRO A 182 15.62 8.98 5.60
CA PRO A 182 16.05 10.27 5.05
C PRO A 182 14.86 11.20 4.74
N PRO A 183 15.07 12.53 4.75
CA PRO A 183 14.06 13.47 4.25
C PRO A 183 13.68 13.17 2.79
N GLY A 184 12.40 13.30 2.44
CA GLY A 184 11.89 13.11 1.10
C GLY A 184 10.73 12.12 0.99
N LYS A 185 10.34 11.83 -0.25
CA LYS A 185 9.28 10.87 -0.60
C LYS A 185 9.88 9.53 -0.97
N HIS A 186 9.37 8.48 -0.34
CA HIS A 186 9.87 7.12 -0.48
C HIS A 186 8.71 6.21 -0.88
N PRO A 187 8.80 5.49 -2.01
CA PRO A 187 7.79 4.52 -2.37
C PRO A 187 7.81 3.36 -1.38
N TRP A 188 6.63 2.87 -1.04
CA TRP A 188 6.44 1.62 -0.32
C TRP A 188 5.39 0.79 -1.04
N GLN A 189 5.56 -0.53 -1.06
CA GLN A 189 4.62 -1.43 -1.70
C GLN A 189 4.27 -2.55 -0.73
N TRP A 190 3.00 -2.93 -0.70
CA TRP A 190 2.53 -4.06 0.09
C TRP A 190 1.67 -4.97 -0.78
N ASP A 191 1.85 -6.28 -0.65
CA ASP A 191 1.18 -7.30 -1.45
C ASP A 191 -0.12 -7.81 -0.82
N GLY A 192 -0.57 -7.22 0.30
CA GLY A 192 -1.79 -7.59 1.01
C GLY A 192 -1.67 -8.83 1.91
N TYR A 193 -0.55 -9.53 1.88
CA TYR A 193 -0.37 -10.72 2.70
C TYR A 193 0.15 -10.37 4.10
N ASP A 194 -0.20 -11.21 5.05
CA ASP A 194 0.29 -11.13 6.42
C ASP A 194 1.71 -11.72 6.59
N THR A 195 2.24 -11.62 7.81
CA THR A 195 3.57 -12.17 8.15
C THR A 195 3.70 -13.68 8.03
N ALA A 196 2.58 -14.42 8.01
CA ALA A 196 2.54 -15.86 7.80
C ALA A 196 2.45 -16.23 6.29
N GLY A 197 2.38 -15.24 5.41
CA GLY A 197 2.22 -15.44 3.98
C GLY A 197 0.78 -15.76 3.59
N ILE A 198 -0.20 -15.27 4.35
CA ILE A 198 -1.63 -15.41 4.08
C ILE A 198 -2.21 -14.10 3.55
N LEU A 199 -2.82 -14.13 2.37
CA LEU A 199 -3.69 -13.06 1.86
C LEU A 199 -5.12 -13.43 2.19
N ASP A 200 -5.80 -12.65 3.02
CA ASP A 200 -7.20 -12.84 3.36
C ASP A 200 -8.01 -11.59 3.00
N THR A 201 -8.78 -11.69 1.93
CA THR A 201 -9.61 -10.58 1.43
C THR A 201 -10.68 -10.13 2.43
N LYS A 202 -11.12 -10.98 3.38
CA LYS A 202 -12.03 -10.55 4.46
C LYS A 202 -11.31 -9.62 5.45
N VAL A 203 -10.05 -9.92 5.77
CA VAL A 203 -9.20 -9.07 6.62
C VAL A 203 -8.90 -7.75 5.92
N LEU A 204 -8.59 -7.80 4.61
CA LEU A 204 -8.34 -6.59 3.83
C LEU A 204 -9.53 -5.66 3.77
N LYS A 205 -10.76 -6.19 3.79
CA LYS A 205 -12.01 -5.40 3.82
C LYS A 205 -12.48 -5.04 5.24
N SER A 206 -11.65 -5.27 6.27
CA SER A 206 -12.01 -4.89 7.64
C SER A 206 -12.14 -3.37 7.76
N PRO A 207 -13.20 -2.85 8.41
CA PRO A 207 -13.33 -1.41 8.66
C PRO A 207 -12.28 -0.86 9.65
N ASN A 208 -11.52 -1.75 10.30
CA ASN A 208 -10.46 -1.38 11.23
C ASN A 208 -9.05 -1.53 10.61
N LEU A 209 -8.95 -1.85 9.32
CA LEU A 209 -7.67 -1.95 8.65
C LEU A 209 -7.00 -0.57 8.56
N LYS A 210 -5.73 -0.51 8.96
CA LYS A 210 -4.93 0.71 8.90
C LYS A 210 -3.47 0.41 8.71
N VAL A 211 -2.74 1.38 8.17
CA VAL A 211 -1.28 1.41 8.19
C VAL A 211 -0.83 2.41 9.25
N ARG A 212 0.06 1.97 10.14
CA ARG A 212 0.67 2.78 11.20
C ARG A 212 2.15 2.94 10.91
N LEU A 213 2.59 4.19 10.77
CA LEU A 213 4.00 4.56 10.76
C LEU A 213 4.36 5.20 12.10
N THR A 214 5.42 4.71 12.73
CA THR A 214 5.97 5.24 13.98
C THR A 214 7.43 5.64 13.77
N ALA A 215 7.71 6.93 13.74
CA ALA A 215 9.07 7.47 13.67
C ALA A 215 9.54 7.85 15.07
N THR A 216 10.80 7.52 15.41
CA THR A 216 11.42 7.86 16.69
C THR A 216 12.72 8.61 16.43
N GLY A 217 12.94 9.71 17.13
CA GLY A 217 14.11 10.57 16.93
C GLY A 217 14.30 11.56 18.08
N ALA A 218 15.52 11.74 18.56
CA ALA A 218 15.87 12.75 19.59
C ALA A 218 14.97 12.70 20.85
N GLY A 219 14.61 11.48 21.29
CA GLY A 219 13.74 11.26 22.46
C GLY A 219 12.25 11.57 22.24
N LYS A 220 11.83 11.83 20.99
CA LYS A 220 10.44 12.04 20.59
C LYS A 220 9.95 10.92 19.68
N GLN A 221 8.63 10.81 19.57
CA GLN A 221 7.95 9.90 18.67
C GLN A 221 6.89 10.67 17.86
N HIS A 222 6.78 10.35 16.58
CA HIS A 222 5.70 10.79 15.71
C HIS A 222 4.98 9.57 15.16
N VAL A 223 3.66 9.49 15.36
CA VAL A 223 2.83 8.40 14.88
C VAL A 223 1.89 8.95 13.83
N THR A 224 1.84 8.30 12.68
CA THR A 224 0.87 8.57 11.60
C THR A 224 0.11 7.29 11.33
N GLU A 225 -1.22 7.40 11.34
CA GLU A 225 -2.11 6.30 10.98
C GLU A 225 -2.92 6.70 9.75
N VAL A 226 -3.01 5.78 8.80
CA VAL A 226 -3.84 5.90 7.60
C VAL A 226 -4.83 4.75 7.64
N LYS A 227 -6.12 5.07 7.73
CA LYS A 227 -7.17 4.06 7.63
C LYS A 227 -7.24 3.61 6.18
N LEU A 228 -7.36 2.31 5.95
CA LEU A 228 -7.55 1.77 4.61
C LEU A 228 -9.04 1.42 4.43
N ASP A 229 -9.74 2.17 3.59
CA ASP A 229 -11.14 1.93 3.24
C ASP A 229 -11.20 1.01 2.01
N CYS A 230 -10.84 -0.26 2.22
CA CYS A 230 -10.82 -1.23 1.15
C CYS A 230 -12.22 -1.75 0.79
N SER A 231 -12.46 -1.99 -0.49
CA SER A 231 -13.71 -2.56 -0.98
C SER A 231 -13.49 -3.69 -1.99
N ALA A 232 -14.55 -4.46 -2.27
CA ALA A 232 -14.47 -5.48 -3.31
C ALA A 232 -14.46 -4.79 -4.68
N GLY A 233 -13.42 -5.04 -5.48
CA GLY A 233 -13.23 -4.39 -6.78
C GLY A 233 -14.22 -4.84 -7.86
N GLU A 234 -14.73 -6.07 -7.76
CA GLU A 234 -15.66 -6.62 -8.76
C GLU A 234 -17.00 -7.00 -8.11
N VAL A 235 -16.98 -7.99 -7.22
CA VAL A 235 -18.20 -8.52 -6.59
C VAL A 235 -18.04 -8.67 -5.09
N LYS A 236 -19.11 -8.41 -4.35
CA LYS A 236 -19.10 -8.47 -2.89
C LYS A 236 -19.26 -9.91 -2.35
N TRP A 237 -19.81 -10.81 -3.15
CA TRP A 237 -20.20 -12.17 -2.75
C TRP A 237 -19.09 -13.23 -2.88
N VAL A 238 -17.85 -12.81 -3.17
CA VAL A 238 -16.65 -13.66 -3.22
C VAL A 238 -15.61 -13.15 -2.24
N ASP A 239 -14.99 -14.08 -1.50
CA ASP A 239 -13.74 -13.84 -0.78
C ASP A 239 -12.75 -14.96 -1.06
N THR A 240 -11.47 -14.63 -1.00
CA THR A 240 -10.37 -15.59 -1.08
C THR A 240 -9.44 -15.47 0.12
N ARG A 241 -8.98 -16.62 0.58
CA ARG A 241 -7.86 -16.78 1.51
C ARG A 241 -6.77 -17.60 0.83
N ILE A 242 -5.62 -17.00 0.57
CA ILE A 242 -4.50 -17.61 -0.14
C ILE A 242 -3.35 -17.83 0.82
N ASP A 243 -2.85 -19.06 0.87
CA ASP A 243 -1.60 -19.39 1.54
C ASP A 243 -0.51 -19.60 0.48
N ARG A 244 0.41 -18.64 0.38
CA ARG A 244 1.46 -18.68 -0.64
C ARG A 244 2.53 -19.74 -0.37
N ASN A 245 2.69 -20.13 0.90
CA ASN A 245 3.69 -21.11 1.34
C ASN A 245 3.16 -22.53 1.12
N ALA A 246 1.90 -22.78 1.50
CA ALA A 246 1.23 -24.05 1.27
C ALA A 246 0.74 -24.23 -0.18
N LYS A 247 0.74 -23.15 -0.98
CA LYS A 247 0.21 -23.12 -2.35
C LYS A 247 -1.26 -23.55 -2.41
N THR A 248 -2.06 -23.04 -1.47
CA THR A 248 -3.49 -23.31 -1.39
C THR A 248 -4.30 -22.02 -1.46
N VAL A 249 -5.52 -22.15 -1.99
CA VAL A 249 -6.53 -21.10 -2.01
C VAL A 249 -7.83 -21.66 -1.48
N GLU A 250 -8.42 -20.98 -0.52
CA GLU A 250 -9.80 -21.19 -0.10
C GLU A 250 -10.65 -20.04 -0.64
N VAL A 251 -11.67 -20.37 -1.43
CA VAL A 251 -12.65 -19.41 -1.94
C VAL A 251 -13.94 -19.57 -1.15
N THR A 252 -14.42 -18.48 -0.57
CA THR A 252 -15.76 -18.39 0.01
C THR A 252 -16.71 -17.78 -1.02
N LEU A 253 -17.73 -18.53 -1.43
CA LEU A 253 -18.82 -18.10 -2.31
C LEU A 253 -20.11 -17.91 -1.52
N ARG A 254 -20.87 -16.86 -1.82
CA ARG A 254 -22.20 -16.61 -1.22
C ARG A 254 -23.33 -16.73 -2.24
N PRO A 255 -23.70 -17.94 -2.68
CA PRO A 255 -24.84 -18.12 -3.57
C PRO A 255 -26.17 -17.81 -2.86
N SER A 256 -27.16 -17.34 -3.63
CA SER A 256 -28.51 -17.10 -3.13
C SER A 256 -29.50 -18.06 -3.77
N PHE A 257 -30.29 -18.73 -2.94
CA PHE A 257 -31.34 -19.67 -3.35
C PHE A 257 -32.63 -19.42 -2.59
N SER A 258 -33.75 -19.49 -3.31
CA SER A 258 -35.11 -19.41 -2.74
C SER A 258 -35.91 -20.66 -3.08
N ASP A 259 -36.95 -20.91 -2.28
CA ASP A 259 -37.89 -22.00 -2.57
C ASP A 259 -38.72 -21.66 -3.81
N GLY A 260 -38.52 -22.42 -4.89
CA GLY A 260 -39.30 -22.32 -6.12
C GLY A 260 -40.56 -23.20 -6.11
N GLY A 261 -40.76 -23.98 -5.05
CA GLY A 261 -41.85 -24.92 -4.89
C GLY A 261 -41.69 -26.19 -5.73
N SER A 262 -42.72 -27.02 -5.68
CA SER A 262 -42.82 -28.24 -6.48
C SER A 262 -43.83 -28.07 -7.60
N SER A 263 -43.57 -28.69 -8.74
CA SER A 263 -44.43 -28.62 -9.92
C SER A 263 -44.65 -30.01 -10.54
N GLY A 264 -45.80 -30.20 -11.19
CA GLY A 264 -46.17 -31.47 -11.81
C GLY A 264 -46.49 -32.59 -10.80
N SER A 265 -46.75 -33.79 -11.32
CA SER A 265 -47.04 -34.98 -10.52
C SER A 265 -46.71 -36.25 -11.31
N THR A 266 -46.06 -37.20 -10.64
CA THR A 266 -45.86 -38.57 -11.14
C THR A 266 -46.23 -39.54 -10.02
N PRO A 267 -47.13 -40.53 -10.26
CA PRO A 267 -47.50 -41.50 -9.23
C PRO A 267 -46.29 -42.20 -8.62
N GLY A 268 -46.21 -42.20 -7.29
CA GLY A 268 -45.11 -42.80 -6.53
C GLY A 268 -43.91 -41.90 -6.28
N LEU A 269 -43.89 -40.67 -6.83
CA LEU A 269 -42.92 -39.64 -6.43
C LEU A 269 -43.52 -38.71 -5.38
N VAL A 270 -42.68 -38.31 -4.43
CA VAL A 270 -42.98 -37.31 -3.43
C VAL A 270 -42.08 -36.10 -3.64
N PRO A 271 -42.56 -34.87 -3.35
CA PRO A 271 -41.73 -33.68 -3.40
C PRO A 271 -40.44 -33.79 -2.60
N THR A 272 -39.33 -33.32 -3.18
CA THR A 272 -38.06 -33.17 -2.47
C THR A 272 -38.08 -31.87 -1.67
N PRO A 273 -37.82 -31.89 -0.35
CA PRO A 273 -37.81 -30.67 0.46
C PRO A 273 -36.79 -29.64 -0.03
N PHE A 274 -37.14 -28.35 0.03
CA PHE A 274 -36.23 -27.26 -0.33
C PHE A 274 -34.89 -27.31 0.42
N SER A 275 -34.87 -27.69 1.70
CA SER A 275 -33.63 -27.84 2.48
C SER A 275 -32.70 -28.91 1.92
N THR A 276 -33.25 -29.98 1.35
CA THR A 276 -32.48 -31.03 0.67
C THR A 276 -31.91 -30.50 -0.65
N LEU A 277 -32.71 -29.76 -1.42
CA LEU A 277 -32.24 -29.10 -2.65
C LEU A 277 -31.12 -28.09 -2.37
N LEU A 278 -31.23 -27.31 -1.29
CA LEU A 278 -30.17 -26.40 -0.85
C LEU A 278 -28.86 -27.15 -0.58
N GLY A 279 -28.92 -28.28 0.12
CA GLY A 279 -27.77 -29.12 0.41
C GLY A 279 -27.11 -29.63 -0.87
N TRP A 280 -27.89 -30.12 -1.83
CA TRP A 280 -27.34 -30.60 -3.11
C TRP A 280 -26.78 -29.48 -3.97
N ALA A 281 -27.44 -28.32 -4.06
CA ALA A 281 -26.89 -27.18 -4.80
C ALA A 281 -25.55 -26.73 -4.22
N LYS A 282 -25.43 -26.69 -2.89
CA LYS A 282 -24.18 -26.47 -2.15
C LYS A 282 -23.11 -27.50 -2.52
N GLU A 283 -23.42 -28.78 -2.38
CA GLU A 283 -22.50 -29.88 -2.69
C GLU A 283 -22.01 -29.81 -4.15
N GLY A 284 -22.90 -29.53 -5.09
CA GLY A 284 -22.56 -29.37 -6.50
C GLY A 284 -21.57 -28.24 -6.74
N ILE A 285 -21.87 -27.02 -6.26
CA ILE A 285 -20.98 -25.86 -6.44
C ILE A 285 -19.61 -26.13 -5.83
N GLU A 286 -19.54 -26.61 -4.58
CA GLU A 286 -18.28 -26.90 -3.91
C GLU A 286 -17.47 -27.97 -4.64
N LEU A 287 -18.14 -29.01 -5.15
CA LEU A 287 -17.49 -30.12 -5.85
C LEU A 287 -16.93 -29.71 -7.21
N TYR A 288 -17.74 -29.06 -8.05
CA TYR A 288 -17.38 -28.79 -9.45
C TYR A 288 -16.47 -27.57 -9.61
N TRP A 289 -16.52 -26.60 -8.69
CA TRP A 289 -15.66 -25.42 -8.74
C TRP A 289 -14.36 -25.55 -7.92
N SER A 290 -14.21 -26.60 -7.13
CA SER A 290 -12.93 -26.91 -6.47
C SER A 290 -11.95 -27.57 -7.42
N ARG A 291 -10.70 -27.12 -7.38
CA ARG A 291 -9.54 -27.71 -8.07
C ARG A 291 -8.43 -28.00 -7.06
N ASN A 292 -8.65 -28.99 -6.20
CA ASN A 292 -7.72 -29.37 -5.12
C ASN A 292 -7.13 -30.78 -5.25
N GLY A 293 -7.41 -31.48 -6.36
CA GLY A 293 -6.95 -32.84 -6.66
C GLY A 293 -7.69 -33.94 -5.88
N SER A 294 -8.73 -33.61 -5.10
CA SER A 294 -9.46 -34.60 -4.30
C SER A 294 -10.19 -35.65 -5.14
N ARG A 295 -10.43 -35.35 -6.43
CA ARG A 295 -11.10 -36.23 -7.40
C ARG A 295 -10.21 -37.38 -7.88
N GLY A 296 -8.89 -37.22 -7.78
CA GLY A 296 -7.90 -38.17 -8.30
C GLY A 296 -7.88 -38.23 -9.83
N GLY A 297 -7.00 -39.07 -10.38
CA GLY A 297 -6.94 -39.32 -11.83
C GLY A 297 -6.52 -38.11 -12.68
N GLY A 298 -5.90 -37.09 -12.09
CA GLY A 298 -5.53 -35.86 -12.78
C GLY A 298 -6.70 -34.89 -13.00
N ILE A 299 -7.82 -35.08 -12.30
CA ILE A 299 -9.00 -34.23 -12.41
C ILE A 299 -8.96 -33.15 -11.33
N ALA A 300 -9.12 -31.91 -11.76
CA ALA A 300 -9.22 -30.72 -10.94
C ALA A 300 -7.99 -30.54 -10.03
N GLU A 301 -6.78 -30.63 -10.59
CA GLU A 301 -5.49 -30.69 -9.86
C GLU A 301 -4.91 -29.32 -9.45
N GLY A 302 -5.67 -28.25 -9.58
CA GLY A 302 -5.23 -26.88 -9.27
C GLY A 302 -5.34 -25.94 -10.45
N ILE A 303 -4.69 -24.79 -10.28
CA ILE A 303 -4.54 -23.76 -11.30
C ILE A 303 -3.08 -23.31 -11.39
N THR A 304 -2.59 -23.09 -12.59
CA THR A 304 -1.23 -22.61 -12.83
C THR A 304 -1.22 -21.10 -13.00
N THR A 305 -0.42 -20.39 -12.20
CA THR A 305 -0.30 -18.92 -12.24
C THR A 305 1.15 -18.50 -12.42
N SER A 306 1.41 -17.20 -12.60
CA SER A 306 2.77 -16.64 -12.55
C SER A 306 3.48 -16.92 -11.22
N LYS A 307 2.72 -17.20 -10.15
CA LYS A 307 3.20 -17.53 -8.80
C LYS A 307 3.32 -19.03 -8.53
N GLY A 308 3.07 -19.88 -9.54
CA GLY A 308 3.13 -21.34 -9.47
C GLY A 308 1.76 -22.01 -9.48
N LEU A 309 1.75 -23.32 -9.22
CA LEU A 309 0.54 -24.15 -9.13
C LEU A 309 -0.11 -23.99 -7.75
N TYR A 310 -1.40 -23.67 -7.71
CA TYR A 310 -2.18 -23.55 -6.48
C TYR A 310 -3.35 -24.53 -6.46
N LYS A 311 -3.59 -25.16 -5.31
CA LYS A 311 -4.78 -25.99 -5.06
C LYS A 311 -5.92 -25.13 -4.55
N VAL A 312 -7.06 -25.14 -5.24
CA VAL A 312 -8.21 -24.29 -4.95
C VAL A 312 -9.34 -25.12 -4.34
N THR A 313 -9.83 -24.71 -3.17
CA THR A 313 -11.02 -25.30 -2.54
C THR A 313 -12.10 -24.24 -2.45
N VAL A 314 -13.29 -24.56 -2.96
CA VAL A 314 -14.46 -23.69 -2.92
C VAL A 314 -15.36 -24.12 -1.78
N LYS A 315 -15.79 -23.15 -0.96
CA LYS A 315 -16.76 -23.30 0.11
C LYS A 315 -17.91 -22.33 -0.12
N THR A 316 -19.13 -22.77 0.17
CA THR A 316 -20.34 -21.96 0.01
C THR A 316 -20.97 -21.56 1.36
N GLU A 317 -21.29 -20.27 1.49
CA GLU A 317 -22.08 -19.67 2.56
C GLU A 317 -23.46 -19.30 1.97
N ILE A 318 -24.41 -20.25 1.97
CA ILE A 318 -25.72 -20.09 1.32
C ILE A 318 -26.52 -18.95 1.97
N ASN A 319 -27.05 -18.04 1.14
CA ASN A 319 -27.95 -16.95 1.55
C ASN A 319 -27.35 -15.95 2.56
N VAL A 320 -26.02 -15.95 2.75
CA VAL A 320 -25.31 -15.01 3.64
C VAL A 320 -24.99 -13.72 2.89
N GLU A 321 -25.31 -12.56 3.48
CA GLU A 321 -24.98 -11.27 2.87
C GLU A 321 -23.48 -10.93 3.01
N PRO A 322 -22.88 -10.24 2.02
CA PRO A 322 -23.45 -9.90 0.71
C PRO A 322 -23.55 -11.14 -0.20
N LYS A 323 -24.71 -11.39 -0.80
CA LYS A 323 -24.94 -12.59 -1.65
C LYS A 323 -25.04 -12.30 -3.14
N ALA A 324 -24.80 -13.34 -3.94
CA ALA A 324 -24.96 -13.33 -5.39
C ALA A 324 -26.44 -13.28 -5.82
N GLY A 325 -26.67 -13.23 -7.14
CA GLY A 325 -28.01 -13.29 -7.72
C GLY A 325 -28.78 -14.55 -7.30
N ASN A 326 -30.07 -14.39 -7.00
CA ASN A 326 -30.92 -15.47 -6.50
C ASN A 326 -31.37 -16.45 -7.59
N PHE A 327 -31.38 -17.74 -7.26
CA PHE A 327 -32.02 -18.80 -8.04
C PHE A 327 -33.14 -19.48 -7.23
N PRO A 328 -34.41 -19.42 -7.68
CA PRO A 328 -35.44 -20.34 -7.22
C PRO A 328 -35.07 -21.78 -7.58
N LEU A 329 -35.09 -22.67 -6.57
CA LEU A 329 -34.91 -24.10 -6.76
C LEU A 329 -36.28 -24.76 -6.90
N ILE A 330 -36.55 -25.38 -8.05
CA ILE A 330 -37.86 -25.95 -8.39
C ILE A 330 -37.75 -27.48 -8.41
N ASP A 331 -38.59 -28.15 -7.65
CA ASP A 331 -38.72 -29.61 -7.70
C ASP A 331 -39.76 -29.99 -8.76
N SER A 332 -39.33 -30.55 -9.90
CA SER A 332 -40.22 -30.99 -10.97
C SER A 332 -40.50 -32.47 -10.88
N LEU A 333 -41.75 -32.80 -10.55
CA LEU A 333 -42.31 -34.15 -10.58
C LEU A 333 -42.98 -34.48 -11.92
N SER A 334 -42.91 -33.58 -12.91
CA SER A 334 -43.42 -33.82 -14.26
C SER A 334 -42.52 -34.77 -15.04
N ALA A 335 -43.10 -35.58 -15.92
CA ALA A 335 -42.36 -36.35 -16.91
C ALA A 335 -41.69 -35.46 -17.97
N ASP A 336 -42.13 -34.20 -18.10
CA ASP A 336 -41.52 -33.21 -18.98
C ASP A 336 -40.29 -32.58 -18.32
N PHE A 337 -39.24 -32.38 -19.11
CA PHE A 337 -38.00 -31.78 -18.66
C PHE A 337 -38.16 -30.28 -18.37
N GLY A 338 -37.83 -29.86 -17.14
CA GLY A 338 -37.73 -28.45 -16.75
C GLY A 338 -36.35 -27.89 -17.08
N ARG A 339 -36.30 -26.84 -17.90
CA ARG A 339 -35.04 -26.18 -18.29
C ARG A 339 -34.63 -25.11 -17.26
N SER A 340 -33.45 -25.30 -16.68
CA SER A 340 -32.78 -24.30 -15.84
C SER A 340 -32.25 -23.11 -16.66
N THR A 341 -32.06 -21.98 -16.00
CA THR A 341 -31.47 -20.79 -16.64
C THR A 341 -30.89 -19.82 -15.61
N SER A 342 -29.87 -19.09 -16.00
CA SER A 342 -29.19 -18.04 -15.25
C SER A 342 -29.46 -16.63 -15.79
N LEU A 343 -30.36 -16.50 -16.77
CA LEU A 343 -30.80 -15.21 -17.30
C LEU A 343 -31.36 -14.37 -16.16
N ALA A 344 -30.83 -13.17 -15.94
CA ALA A 344 -31.09 -12.37 -14.74
C ALA A 344 -32.59 -12.17 -14.44
N ILE A 345 -33.43 -12.10 -15.47
CA ILE A 345 -34.88 -11.91 -15.37
C ILE A 345 -35.68 -13.20 -15.17
N ALA A 346 -35.07 -14.37 -15.32
CA ALA A 346 -35.77 -15.66 -15.37
C ALA A 346 -35.04 -16.79 -14.60
N ARG A 347 -34.06 -16.44 -13.76
CA ARG A 347 -33.20 -17.39 -13.06
C ARG A 347 -34.01 -18.49 -12.36
N LYS A 348 -33.57 -19.74 -12.49
CA LYS A 348 -34.12 -20.92 -11.79
C LYS A 348 -33.28 -22.16 -12.06
N VAL A 349 -33.32 -23.11 -11.13
CA VAL A 349 -32.70 -24.43 -11.28
C VAL A 349 -33.75 -25.50 -11.00
N TYR A 350 -33.92 -26.44 -11.94
CA TYR A 350 -34.86 -27.55 -11.82
C TYR A 350 -34.19 -28.82 -11.30
N HIS A 351 -34.77 -29.43 -10.27
CA HIS A 351 -34.55 -30.83 -9.93
C HIS A 351 -35.60 -31.67 -10.69
N ASN A 352 -35.18 -32.36 -11.75
CA ASN A 352 -36.07 -33.03 -12.70
C ASN A 352 -36.41 -34.49 -12.31
N ALA A 353 -36.94 -34.71 -11.11
CA ALA A 353 -37.24 -36.03 -10.58
C ALA A 353 -38.26 -36.83 -11.43
N GLY A 354 -39.33 -36.17 -11.90
CA GLY A 354 -40.36 -36.82 -12.71
C GLY A 354 -39.84 -37.28 -14.07
N TYR A 355 -39.05 -36.43 -14.74
CA TYR A 355 -38.41 -36.75 -16.01
C TYR A 355 -37.45 -37.93 -15.85
N ALA A 356 -36.59 -37.91 -14.82
CA ALA A 356 -35.68 -39.02 -14.55
C ALA A 356 -36.42 -40.33 -14.29
N PHE A 357 -37.54 -40.29 -13.56
CA PHE A 357 -38.38 -41.46 -13.31
C PHE A 357 -39.01 -41.99 -14.61
N ASP A 358 -39.54 -41.12 -15.46
CA ASP A 358 -40.09 -41.52 -16.76
C ASP A 358 -39.01 -42.17 -17.65
N GLN A 359 -37.86 -41.52 -17.81
CA GLN A 359 -36.80 -42.00 -18.68
C GLN A 359 -36.17 -43.31 -18.20
N LEU A 360 -35.83 -43.40 -16.91
CA LEU A 360 -35.05 -44.51 -16.40
C LEU A 360 -35.93 -45.67 -15.92
N VAL A 361 -37.04 -45.38 -15.23
CA VAL A 361 -37.93 -46.43 -14.70
C VAL A 361 -38.89 -46.92 -15.77
N LYS A 362 -39.72 -46.02 -16.34
CA LYS A 362 -40.79 -46.43 -17.24
C LYS A 362 -40.29 -46.88 -18.61
N ARG A 363 -39.31 -46.17 -19.18
CA ARG A 363 -38.82 -46.48 -20.54
C ARG A 363 -37.69 -47.49 -20.57
N GLN A 364 -36.80 -47.47 -19.58
CA GLN A 364 -35.61 -48.32 -19.56
C GLN A 364 -35.68 -49.49 -18.55
N GLY A 365 -36.72 -49.54 -17.71
CA GLY A 365 -36.90 -50.65 -16.75
C GLY A 365 -35.91 -50.65 -15.58
N LEU A 366 -35.26 -49.51 -15.29
CA LEU A 366 -34.36 -49.36 -14.15
C LEU A 366 -35.12 -49.08 -12.85
N THR A 367 -34.40 -49.07 -11.72
CA THR A 367 -35.02 -48.86 -10.41
C THR A 367 -35.33 -47.40 -10.13
N ALA A 368 -36.31 -47.14 -9.26
CA ALA A 368 -36.57 -45.79 -8.74
C ALA A 368 -35.34 -45.17 -8.05
N ALA A 369 -34.48 -45.99 -7.43
CA ALA A 369 -33.23 -45.53 -6.85
C ALA A 369 -32.24 -45.03 -7.91
N ASN A 370 -32.18 -45.67 -9.08
CA ASN A 370 -31.36 -45.19 -10.20
C ASN A 370 -31.87 -43.82 -10.69
N ALA A 371 -33.18 -43.66 -10.83
CA ALA A 371 -33.79 -42.40 -11.25
C ALA A 371 -33.55 -41.26 -10.24
N ALA A 372 -33.75 -41.54 -8.94
CA ALA A 372 -33.48 -40.56 -7.88
C ALA A 372 -32.00 -40.16 -7.83
N ASN A 373 -31.09 -41.12 -7.99
CA ASN A 373 -29.66 -40.83 -8.05
C ASN A 373 -29.30 -39.97 -9.27
N PHE A 374 -29.85 -40.28 -10.45
CA PHE A 374 -29.65 -39.49 -11.65
C PHE A 374 -30.13 -38.05 -11.48
N ALA A 375 -31.37 -37.85 -11.03
CA ALA A 375 -31.95 -36.52 -10.82
C ALA A 375 -31.15 -35.69 -9.81
N ARG A 376 -30.68 -36.32 -8.72
CA ARG A 376 -29.82 -35.67 -7.72
C ARG A 376 -28.50 -35.20 -8.31
N GLU A 377 -27.79 -36.08 -9.01
CA GLU A 377 -26.47 -35.78 -9.56
C GLU A 377 -26.54 -34.75 -10.70
N GLU A 378 -27.56 -34.85 -11.58
CA GLU A 378 -27.84 -33.85 -12.62
C GLU A 378 -28.16 -32.48 -12.00
N PHE A 379 -28.94 -32.44 -10.91
CA PHE A 379 -29.26 -31.20 -10.21
C PHE A 379 -28.02 -30.53 -9.58
N LYS A 380 -27.10 -31.31 -9.02
CA LYS A 380 -25.81 -30.80 -8.50
C LYS A 380 -24.98 -30.16 -9.59
N GLU A 381 -24.84 -30.86 -10.73
CA GLU A 381 -24.13 -30.37 -11.91
C GLU A 381 -24.76 -29.09 -12.46
N THR A 382 -26.08 -29.12 -12.65
CA THR A 382 -26.83 -27.96 -13.16
C THR A 382 -26.74 -26.77 -12.22
N SER A 383 -26.81 -26.98 -10.90
CA SER A 383 -26.63 -25.90 -9.93
C SER A 383 -25.26 -25.23 -10.04
N ALA A 384 -24.20 -26.03 -10.23
CA ALA A 384 -22.84 -25.52 -10.42
C ALA A 384 -22.67 -24.80 -11.77
N HIS A 385 -23.28 -25.32 -12.84
CA HIS A 385 -23.30 -24.71 -14.16
C HIS A 385 -24.01 -23.35 -14.15
N GLU A 386 -25.22 -23.30 -13.61
CA GLU A 386 -26.02 -22.07 -13.58
C GLU A 386 -25.40 -21.00 -12.67
N PHE A 387 -24.83 -21.40 -11.54
CA PHE A 387 -24.04 -20.46 -10.72
C PHE A 387 -22.78 -19.99 -11.46
N GLY A 388 -22.16 -20.87 -12.23
CA GLY A 388 -21.02 -20.56 -13.08
C GLY A 388 -21.25 -19.40 -14.04
N HIS A 389 -22.47 -19.30 -14.59
CA HIS A 389 -22.82 -18.14 -15.40
C HIS A 389 -22.78 -16.81 -14.63
N LEU A 390 -23.06 -16.78 -13.32
CA LEU A 390 -22.86 -15.55 -12.53
C LEU A 390 -21.39 -15.17 -12.50
N ILE A 391 -20.49 -16.13 -12.26
CA ILE A 391 -19.04 -15.90 -12.24
C ILE A 391 -18.56 -15.39 -13.61
N LEU A 392 -18.87 -16.12 -14.67
CA LEU A 392 -18.36 -15.81 -16.00
C LEU A 392 -18.97 -14.54 -16.59
N ASN A 393 -20.19 -14.16 -16.17
CA ASN A 393 -20.79 -12.90 -16.61
C ASN A 393 -20.07 -11.69 -16.01
N GLU A 394 -19.72 -11.75 -14.72
CA GLU A 394 -19.00 -10.66 -14.06
C GLU A 394 -17.55 -10.56 -14.57
N TYR A 395 -16.90 -11.71 -14.83
CA TYR A 395 -15.53 -11.71 -15.35
C TYR A 395 -15.43 -11.26 -16.82
N GLY A 396 -16.31 -11.78 -17.69
CA GLY A 396 -16.23 -11.51 -19.13
C GLY A 396 -16.74 -10.13 -19.55
N GLY A 397 -17.48 -9.43 -18.68
CA GLY A 397 -18.03 -8.11 -18.93
C GLY A 397 -19.05 -8.04 -20.08
N GLY A 398 -19.76 -6.91 -20.16
CA GLY A 398 -20.71 -6.61 -21.24
C GLY A 398 -22.17 -7.05 -20.98
N LEU A 399 -23.09 -6.51 -21.78
CA LEU A 399 -24.55 -6.74 -21.63
C LEU A 399 -24.96 -8.20 -21.90
N ILE A 400 -24.19 -8.91 -22.74
CA ILE A 400 -24.33 -10.35 -23.00
C ILE A 400 -22.91 -10.91 -23.11
N PRO A 401 -22.28 -11.35 -22.00
CA PRO A 401 -20.92 -11.85 -22.00
C PRO A 401 -20.81 -13.11 -22.87
N SER A 402 -20.32 -12.98 -24.09
CA SER A 402 -20.23 -14.09 -25.05
C SER A 402 -19.46 -15.28 -24.48
N TYR A 403 -18.46 -15.01 -23.65
CA TYR A 403 -17.67 -16.01 -22.93
C TYR A 403 -18.53 -16.98 -22.11
N SER A 404 -19.50 -16.44 -21.38
CA SER A 404 -20.46 -17.20 -20.57
C SER A 404 -21.56 -17.83 -21.43
N TRP A 405 -22.24 -17.02 -22.26
CA TRP A 405 -23.47 -17.42 -22.95
C TRP A 405 -23.29 -18.34 -24.15
N THR A 406 -22.10 -18.33 -24.76
CA THR A 406 -21.75 -19.28 -25.81
C THR A 406 -21.07 -20.52 -25.27
N HIS A 407 -20.92 -20.65 -23.95
CA HIS A 407 -20.22 -21.76 -23.32
C HIS A 407 -18.81 -21.91 -23.88
N LYS A 408 -18.05 -20.81 -23.88
CA LYS A 408 -16.72 -20.75 -24.51
C LYS A 408 -16.74 -21.20 -25.97
N GLU A 409 -17.71 -20.66 -26.71
CA GLU A 409 -17.97 -20.94 -28.11
C GLU A 409 -18.46 -22.36 -28.45
N THR A 410 -18.70 -23.24 -27.47
CA THR A 410 -19.25 -24.59 -27.71
C THR A 410 -20.75 -24.61 -28.02
N SER A 411 -21.44 -23.47 -27.88
CA SER A 411 -22.86 -23.32 -28.19
C SER A 411 -23.18 -21.98 -28.85
N THR A 412 -24.39 -21.89 -29.40
CA THR A 412 -25.00 -20.63 -29.83
C THR A 412 -25.45 -19.80 -28.62
N LEU A 413 -25.75 -18.51 -28.81
CA LEU A 413 -26.34 -17.67 -27.74
C LEU A 413 -27.68 -18.20 -27.20
N MET A 414 -28.38 -19.03 -27.98
CA MET A 414 -29.60 -19.73 -27.55
C MET A 414 -29.31 -21.03 -26.77
N GLN A 415 -28.03 -21.27 -26.46
CA GLN A 415 -27.48 -22.44 -25.78
C GLN A 415 -27.73 -23.76 -26.52
N ASN A 416 -27.84 -23.72 -27.85
CA ASN A 416 -27.81 -24.95 -28.66
C ASN A 416 -26.34 -25.34 -28.88
N PRO A 417 -25.93 -26.60 -28.60
CA PRO A 417 -24.58 -27.06 -28.90
C PRO A 417 -24.22 -26.82 -30.37
N LYS A 418 -23.00 -26.36 -30.63
CA LYS A 418 -22.45 -26.33 -31.98
C LYS A 418 -22.02 -27.73 -32.38
N ALA A 419 -22.09 -28.06 -33.68
CA ALA A 419 -21.58 -29.33 -34.19
C ALA A 419 -20.07 -29.47 -33.94
N ASN A 420 -19.57 -30.71 -33.89
CA ASN A 420 -18.15 -31.05 -33.72
C ASN A 420 -17.53 -30.69 -32.36
N HIS A 421 -18.33 -30.66 -31.29
CA HIS A 421 -17.88 -30.52 -29.91
C HIS A 421 -18.30 -31.74 -29.05
N PRO A 422 -17.81 -32.97 -29.34
CA PRO A 422 -18.13 -34.14 -28.52
C PRO A 422 -17.47 -34.06 -27.14
N THR A 423 -18.02 -34.78 -26.15
CA THR A 423 -17.33 -34.94 -24.86
C THR A 423 -15.94 -35.56 -25.05
N PRO A 424 -14.90 -35.07 -24.34
CA PRO A 424 -13.55 -35.60 -24.49
C PRO A 424 -13.47 -37.06 -24.00
N GLY A 425 -12.74 -37.88 -24.77
CA GLY A 425 -12.57 -39.31 -24.50
C GLY A 425 -11.79 -39.60 -23.22
N THR A 426 -10.87 -38.71 -22.83
CA THR A 426 -10.04 -38.79 -21.61
C THR A 426 -9.88 -37.39 -21.00
N GLY A 427 -9.37 -37.31 -19.77
CA GLY A 427 -9.13 -36.02 -19.08
C GLY A 427 -10.39 -35.36 -18.53
N GLU A 428 -10.28 -34.09 -18.17
CA GLU A 428 -11.37 -33.30 -17.59
C GLU A 428 -12.51 -33.05 -18.59
N VAL A 429 -13.72 -32.95 -18.07
CA VAL A 429 -14.90 -32.50 -18.80
C VAL A 429 -15.33 -31.17 -18.18
N ASP A 430 -15.48 -30.16 -19.01
CA ASP A 430 -15.78 -28.81 -18.55
C ASP A 430 -17.27 -28.68 -18.19
N VAL A 431 -17.57 -28.35 -16.93
CA VAL A 431 -18.95 -28.18 -16.47
C VAL A 431 -19.66 -27.03 -17.20
N MET A 432 -18.92 -26.07 -17.76
CA MET A 432 -19.48 -24.92 -18.47
C MET A 432 -19.57 -25.14 -19.99
N HIS A 433 -19.29 -26.34 -20.51
CA HIS A 433 -19.43 -26.64 -21.95
C HIS A 433 -20.76 -27.31 -22.29
N TYR A 434 -21.29 -26.96 -23.47
CA TYR A 434 -22.32 -27.76 -24.13
C TYR A 434 -21.66 -28.68 -25.13
N PHE A 435 -22.06 -29.96 -25.13
CA PHE A 435 -21.49 -30.96 -26.00
C PHE A 435 -22.47 -31.36 -27.10
N SER A 436 -21.95 -31.56 -28.32
CA SER A 436 -22.75 -32.01 -29.46
C SER A 436 -23.12 -33.49 -29.39
N SER A 437 -22.34 -34.27 -28.66
CA SER A 437 -22.56 -35.70 -28.44
C SER A 437 -21.84 -36.20 -27.19
N TYR A 438 -22.44 -37.20 -26.56
CA TYR A 438 -21.95 -37.85 -25.34
C TYR A 438 -21.47 -39.25 -25.69
N THR A 439 -20.18 -39.50 -25.50
CA THR A 439 -19.53 -40.77 -25.91
C THR A 439 -19.32 -41.74 -24.74
N GLN A 440 -19.70 -41.34 -23.52
CA GLN A 440 -19.50 -42.07 -22.27
C GLN A 440 -20.76 -42.03 -21.41
N SER A 441 -20.86 -42.93 -20.42
CA SER A 441 -21.96 -42.91 -19.47
C SER A 441 -22.00 -41.60 -18.67
N ALA A 442 -23.19 -41.19 -18.25
CA ALA A 442 -23.37 -40.02 -17.38
C ALA A 442 -22.48 -40.10 -16.14
N SER A 443 -22.42 -41.27 -15.48
CA SER A 443 -21.55 -41.49 -14.32
C SER A 443 -20.06 -41.30 -14.60
N SER A 444 -19.58 -41.74 -15.77
CA SER A 444 -18.18 -41.59 -16.16
C SER A 444 -17.81 -40.14 -16.44
N LEU A 445 -18.71 -39.41 -17.11
CA LEU A 445 -18.54 -37.98 -17.37
C LEU A 445 -18.55 -37.18 -16.08
N GLN A 446 -19.50 -37.48 -15.18
CA GLN A 446 -19.65 -36.79 -13.92
C GLN A 446 -18.38 -36.86 -13.06
N MET A 447 -17.73 -38.03 -13.01
CA MET A 447 -16.47 -38.22 -12.27
C MET A 447 -15.31 -37.37 -12.83
N ARG A 448 -15.37 -36.99 -14.12
CA ARG A 448 -14.36 -36.16 -14.78
C ARG A 448 -14.76 -34.69 -14.91
N MET A 449 -15.99 -34.34 -14.51
CA MET A 449 -16.50 -32.99 -14.66
C MET A 449 -15.97 -32.04 -13.58
N ALA A 450 -15.52 -30.87 -14.02
CA ALA A 450 -15.11 -29.75 -13.18
C ALA A 450 -15.19 -28.44 -13.97
N ALA A 451 -15.27 -27.30 -13.29
CA ALA A 451 -14.99 -26.00 -13.90
C ALA A 451 -13.55 -25.98 -14.39
N SER A 452 -13.30 -25.44 -15.57
CA SER A 452 -11.95 -25.43 -16.14
C SER A 452 -10.99 -24.62 -15.27
N GLU A 453 -9.69 -24.86 -15.45
CA GLU A 453 -8.65 -24.05 -14.81
C GLU A 453 -8.87 -22.54 -15.05
N GLN A 454 -9.26 -22.16 -16.28
CA GLN A 454 -9.50 -20.76 -16.61
C GLN A 454 -10.75 -20.20 -15.92
N ASP A 455 -11.82 -20.96 -15.79
CA ASP A 455 -13.02 -20.49 -15.09
C ASP A 455 -12.74 -20.28 -13.59
N VAL A 456 -11.95 -21.17 -12.97
CA VAL A 456 -11.55 -21.01 -11.56
C VAL A 456 -10.59 -19.83 -11.37
N LYS A 457 -9.71 -19.54 -12.34
CA LYS A 457 -8.94 -18.28 -12.34
C LYS A 457 -9.88 -17.07 -12.42
N SER A 458 -10.87 -17.12 -13.29
CA SER A 458 -11.88 -16.06 -13.44
C SER A 458 -12.62 -15.81 -12.12
N LEU A 459 -12.97 -16.87 -11.39
CA LEU A 459 -13.54 -16.77 -10.03
C LEU A 459 -12.59 -16.06 -9.05
N LEU A 460 -11.30 -16.38 -9.05
CA LEU A 460 -10.32 -15.72 -8.18
C LEU A 460 -10.10 -14.26 -8.53
N TRP A 461 -10.16 -13.92 -9.81
CA TRP A 461 -10.07 -12.55 -10.29
C TRP A 461 -11.21 -11.68 -9.74
N LEU A 462 -12.41 -12.23 -9.55
CA LEU A 462 -13.54 -11.50 -8.94
C LEU A 462 -13.30 -11.10 -7.47
N ALA A 463 -12.29 -11.67 -6.80
CA ALA A 463 -11.95 -11.36 -5.41
C ALA A 463 -10.96 -10.19 -5.26
N ARG A 464 -10.76 -9.41 -6.33
CA ARG A 464 -9.95 -8.18 -6.32
C ARG A 464 -10.39 -7.22 -5.22
N ILE A 465 -9.41 -6.51 -4.68
CA ILE A 465 -9.63 -5.51 -3.63
C ILE A 465 -9.15 -4.17 -4.14
N GLU A 466 -10.03 -3.18 -4.08
CA GLU A 466 -9.69 -1.77 -4.30
C GLU A 466 -9.34 -1.15 -2.95
N PHE A 467 -8.23 -0.43 -2.91
CA PHE A 467 -7.72 0.28 -1.74
C PHE A 467 -7.96 1.78 -1.92
N ASP A 468 -8.61 2.39 -0.93
CA ASP A 468 -8.74 3.83 -0.78
C ASP A 468 -8.24 4.24 0.63
N ASP A 469 -7.78 5.49 0.79
CA ASP A 469 -7.15 6.00 2.02
C ASP A 469 -7.56 7.41 2.45
#